data_AF-A0A1Q7ICD5-F1
#
_entry.id   AF-A0A1Q7ICD5-F1
#
_cell.length_a   1.000
_cell.length_b   1.000
_cell.length_c   1.000
_cell.angle_alpha   90.00
_cell.angle_beta   90.00
_cell.angle_gamma   90.00
#
_symmetry.space_group_name_H-M   'P 1'
#
loop_
_entity.id
_entity.type
_entity.pdbx_description
1 polymer ?
#
loop_
_entity_poly.entity_id
_entity_poly.type
_entity_poly.pdbx_seq_one_letter_code
_entity_poly.pdbx_strand_id
1 'polypeptide(L)'
;MRQQHTISQSMTCSGVGLHTGQPVTLTLRPAPPETGIVFVRHEADGPVSLGASIGNLVPTELCTALSSNGTYVKTVEHVLSALVGLEVDNVYVELDAGEVPVMDGSAGPFVRLIRTAGIVAQDRRRPFLKITQPIEVKDGNRRVVIEPATSTRITYSIHYEHPLIRKQTYTYDWSVSGFEQDIADARTFGFLKEVENLWSRGLGRGGSLENTIVLSEQGVLNESGLRYHDEFVRHKILDLIGDLALLGVPFIGHLIADRSGHALHTMLVEKVLEQTDKWILVGAEEGPLGAPSRSARSPYGHVPTAPLPVSSTL
;
A
#
# COMPACT_ATOMS: atom_id res chain seq x y z
N MET A 1 -5.27 -11.12 -20.61
CA MET A 1 -5.91 -10.29 -19.56
C MET A 1 -5.86 -11.09 -18.27
N ARG A 2 -5.51 -10.49 -17.13
CA ARG A 2 -5.37 -11.18 -15.84
C ARG A 2 -6.73 -11.39 -15.18
N GLN A 3 -6.94 -12.54 -14.53
CA GLN A 3 -8.08 -12.74 -13.62
C GLN A 3 -7.79 -12.04 -12.28
N GLN A 4 -8.83 -11.70 -11.52
CA GLN A 4 -8.65 -11.25 -10.14
C GLN A 4 -8.07 -12.38 -9.29
N HIS A 5 -7.27 -12.06 -8.30
CA HIS A 5 -6.71 -13.05 -7.37
C HIS A 5 -7.11 -12.74 -5.92
N THR A 6 -7.19 -13.81 -5.13
CA THR A 6 -7.26 -13.77 -3.66
C THR A 6 -6.25 -14.79 -3.08
N ILE A 7 -6.12 -14.85 -1.77
CA ILE A 7 -5.33 -15.91 -1.12
C ILE A 7 -6.15 -17.20 -0.96
N SER A 8 -5.48 -18.36 -0.90
CA SER A 8 -6.19 -19.66 -0.88
C SER A 8 -6.67 -20.08 0.51
N GLN A 9 -6.00 -19.62 1.56
CA GLN A 9 -6.32 -19.89 2.96
C GLN A 9 -5.97 -18.69 3.83
N SER A 10 -6.53 -18.62 5.04
CA SER A 10 -6.20 -17.58 6.01
C SER A 10 -4.79 -17.76 6.57
N MET A 11 -4.10 -16.65 6.80
CA MET A 11 -2.78 -16.63 7.43
C MET A 11 -2.67 -15.49 8.44
N THR A 12 -1.99 -15.74 9.55
CA THR A 12 -1.87 -14.80 10.67
C THR A 12 -0.40 -14.50 10.98
N CYS A 13 -0.09 -13.26 11.30
CA CYS A 13 1.16 -12.86 11.93
C CYS A 13 0.90 -11.92 13.11
N SER A 14 1.87 -11.83 14.01
CA SER A 14 1.83 -10.91 15.15
C SER A 14 3.12 -10.11 15.20
N GLY A 15 3.04 -8.90 15.74
CA GLY A 15 4.16 -8.00 15.91
C GLY A 15 3.77 -6.79 16.76
N VAL A 16 4.43 -5.66 16.52
CA VAL A 16 4.11 -4.38 17.16
C VAL A 16 3.92 -3.30 16.09
N GLY A 17 3.04 -2.33 16.35
CA GLY A 17 2.94 -1.13 15.52
C GLY A 17 4.20 -0.26 15.65
N LEU A 18 4.70 0.29 14.54
CA LEU A 18 5.92 1.10 14.51
C LEU A 18 5.81 2.35 15.40
N HIS A 19 4.71 3.07 15.26
CA HIS A 19 4.52 4.35 15.93
C HIS A 19 3.92 4.17 17.33
N THR A 20 2.90 3.32 17.46
CA THR A 20 2.19 3.11 18.72
C THR A 20 2.95 2.22 19.70
N GLY A 21 3.79 1.31 19.19
CA GLY A 21 4.45 0.27 19.99
C GLY A 21 3.48 -0.76 20.58
N GLN A 22 2.21 -0.74 20.18
CA GLN A 22 1.22 -1.69 20.69
C GLN A 22 1.38 -3.04 20.00
N PRO A 23 1.27 -4.17 20.74
CA PRO A 23 1.13 -5.48 20.14
C PRO A 23 -0.07 -5.51 19.20
N VAL A 24 0.08 -6.21 18.08
CA VAL A 24 -0.98 -6.37 17.09
C VAL A 24 -0.88 -7.73 16.42
N THR A 25 -2.03 -8.33 16.19
CA THR A 25 -2.21 -9.51 15.35
C THR A 25 -2.93 -9.10 14.07
N LEU A 26 -2.34 -9.47 12.93
CA LEU A 26 -2.91 -9.30 11.61
C LEU A 26 -3.29 -10.66 11.03
N THR A 27 -4.52 -10.79 10.55
CA THR A 27 -4.98 -11.98 9.82
C THR A 27 -5.42 -11.61 8.41
N LEU A 28 -4.81 -12.23 7.41
CA LEU A 28 -5.28 -12.15 6.03
C LEU A 28 -6.31 -13.24 5.78
N ARG A 29 -7.47 -12.90 5.20
CA ARG A 29 -8.48 -13.88 4.77
C ARG A 29 -8.83 -13.73 3.29
N PRO A 30 -9.11 -14.85 2.59
CA PRO A 30 -9.67 -14.80 1.25
C PRO A 30 -10.93 -13.94 1.20
N ALA A 31 -11.13 -13.21 0.10
CA ALA A 31 -12.34 -12.43 -0.12
C ALA A 31 -12.95 -12.72 -1.50
N PRO A 32 -14.29 -12.60 -1.65
CA PRO A 32 -14.96 -12.77 -2.94
C PRO A 32 -14.42 -11.83 -4.03
N PRO A 33 -14.65 -12.13 -5.31
CA PRO A 33 -14.33 -11.20 -6.39
C PRO A 33 -14.93 -9.81 -6.18
N GLU A 34 -14.26 -8.79 -6.68
CA GLU A 34 -14.68 -7.38 -6.63
C GLU A 34 -14.75 -6.76 -5.21
N THR A 35 -14.31 -7.48 -4.18
CA THR A 35 -14.22 -6.95 -2.81
C THR A 35 -13.17 -5.84 -2.68
N GLY A 36 -12.04 -5.97 -3.39
CA GLY A 36 -10.85 -5.17 -3.13
C GLY A 36 -10.12 -5.58 -1.85
N ILE A 37 -9.19 -4.74 -1.41
CA ILE A 37 -8.49 -4.90 -0.13
C ILE A 37 -9.29 -4.15 0.94
N VAL A 38 -9.74 -4.86 1.97
CA VAL A 38 -10.57 -4.29 3.04
C VAL A 38 -9.95 -4.61 4.39
N PHE A 39 -9.58 -3.56 5.13
CA PHE A 39 -9.17 -3.71 6.53
C PHE A 39 -10.40 -3.91 7.41
N VAL A 40 -10.28 -4.75 8.43
CA VAL A 40 -11.37 -5.03 9.38
C VAL A 40 -10.83 -4.90 10.79
N ARG A 41 -11.42 -4.01 11.58
CA ARG A 41 -11.09 -3.80 12.98
C ARG A 41 -12.18 -4.34 13.88
N HIS A 42 -11.82 -5.20 14.81
CA HIS A 42 -12.76 -5.74 15.78
C HIS A 42 -12.88 -4.79 16.96
N GLU A 43 -13.96 -4.01 16.99
CA GLU A 43 -14.30 -3.11 18.10
C GLU A 43 -15.37 -3.75 19.00
N ALA A 44 -15.63 -3.14 20.16
CA ALA A 44 -16.61 -3.66 21.12
C ALA A 44 -18.04 -3.76 20.55
N ASP A 45 -18.40 -2.84 19.66
CA ASP A 45 -19.74 -2.79 19.02
C ASP A 45 -19.81 -3.63 17.72
N GLY A 46 -18.75 -4.38 17.41
CA GLY A 46 -18.65 -5.24 16.24
C GLY A 46 -17.53 -4.85 15.27
N PRO A 47 -17.37 -5.62 14.16
CA PRO A 47 -16.32 -5.35 13.18
C PRO A 47 -16.61 -4.07 12.37
N VAL A 48 -15.60 -3.21 12.25
CA VAL A 48 -15.63 -2.02 11.39
C VAL A 48 -14.77 -2.28 10.16
N SER A 49 -15.36 -2.13 8.97
CA SER A 49 -14.67 -2.33 7.69
C SER A 49 -14.15 -1.01 7.12
N LEU A 50 -12.89 -1.00 6.68
CA LEU A 50 -12.21 0.13 6.06
C LEU A 50 -11.62 -0.33 4.72
N GLY A 51 -12.32 -0.04 3.62
CA GLY A 51 -11.77 -0.30 2.29
C GLY A 51 -10.49 0.50 2.06
N ALA A 52 -9.47 -0.13 1.47
CA ALA A 52 -8.24 0.55 1.04
C ALA A 52 -8.54 1.45 -0.17
N SER A 53 -9.08 2.63 0.12
CA SER A 53 -9.55 3.61 -0.85
C SER A 53 -9.24 5.00 -0.35
N ILE A 54 -8.99 5.91 -1.28
CA ILE A 54 -8.77 7.33 -0.98
C ILE A 54 -9.92 7.95 -0.17
N GLY A 55 -11.15 7.45 -0.33
CA GLY A 55 -12.32 7.93 0.41
C GLY A 55 -12.27 7.65 1.91
N ASN A 56 -11.44 6.70 2.35
CA ASN A 56 -11.20 6.41 3.77
C ASN A 56 -9.87 6.98 4.27
N LEU A 57 -9.08 7.66 3.42
CA LEU A 57 -7.80 8.23 3.82
C LEU A 57 -8.01 9.28 4.92
N VAL A 58 -7.14 9.26 5.93
CA VAL A 58 -7.04 10.35 6.91
C VAL A 58 -5.64 10.95 6.93
N PRO A 59 -5.50 12.27 7.09
CA PRO A 59 -4.18 12.91 7.17
C PRO A 59 -3.38 12.37 8.35
N THR A 60 -2.14 11.95 8.10
CA THR A 60 -1.16 11.71 9.14
C THR A 60 0.21 12.24 8.73
N GLU A 61 1.09 12.46 9.70
CA GLU A 61 2.40 13.05 9.48
C GLU A 61 3.43 12.04 8.95
N LEU A 62 3.31 10.75 9.29
CA LEU A 62 4.41 9.77 9.18
C LEU A 62 4.06 8.49 8.41
N CYS A 63 2.79 8.26 8.09
CA CYS A 63 2.32 7.01 7.48
C CYS A 63 1.07 7.23 6.63
N THR A 64 0.60 6.19 5.96
CA THR A 64 -0.74 6.17 5.38
C THR A 64 -1.71 5.53 6.37
N ALA A 65 -2.85 6.18 6.59
CA ALA A 65 -3.87 5.70 7.52
C ALA A 65 -5.27 5.81 6.93
N LEU A 66 -6.11 4.87 7.31
CA LEU A 66 -7.51 4.79 6.91
C LEU A 66 -8.40 5.00 8.13
N SER A 67 -9.56 5.61 7.95
CA SER A 67 -10.60 5.67 8.97
C SER A 67 -11.99 5.43 8.42
N SER A 68 -12.86 4.86 9.24
CA SER A 68 -14.29 4.76 9.00
C SER A 68 -15.02 4.71 10.34
N ASN A 69 -16.10 5.48 10.49
CA ASN A 69 -16.92 5.51 11.71
C ASN A 69 -16.09 5.73 13.00
N GLY A 70 -15.08 6.60 12.95
CA GLY A 70 -14.21 6.91 14.09
C GLY A 70 -13.14 5.85 14.41
N THR A 71 -13.19 4.68 13.76
CA THR A 71 -12.15 3.64 13.85
C THR A 71 -11.08 3.91 12.80
N TYR A 72 -9.81 3.70 13.14
CA TYR A 72 -8.69 3.92 12.22
C TYR A 72 -7.73 2.75 12.17
N VAL A 73 -7.03 2.60 11.04
CA VAL A 73 -5.87 1.71 10.88
C VAL A 73 -4.71 2.53 10.32
N LYS A 74 -3.57 2.48 11.00
CA LYS A 74 -2.34 3.19 10.59
C LYS A 74 -1.32 2.25 9.95
N THR A 75 -0.41 2.85 9.19
CA THR A 75 0.78 2.19 8.61
C THR A 75 0.39 1.06 7.65
N VAL A 76 -0.59 1.33 6.79
CA VAL A 76 -1.14 0.34 5.84
C VAL A 76 -0.25 0.10 4.63
N GLU A 77 0.67 1.02 4.35
CA GLU A 77 1.48 1.09 3.14
C GLU A 77 2.29 -0.19 2.86
N HIS A 78 2.96 -0.79 3.85
CA HIS A 78 3.81 -1.97 3.58
C HIS A 78 3.00 -3.23 3.27
N VAL A 79 1.90 -3.46 4.00
CA VAL A 79 1.04 -4.62 3.74
C VAL A 79 0.27 -4.44 2.42
N LEU A 80 -0.17 -3.22 2.11
CA LEU A 80 -0.74 -2.89 0.80
C LEU A 80 0.27 -3.12 -0.32
N SER A 81 1.51 -2.69 -0.13
CA SER A 81 2.60 -2.90 -1.08
C SER A 81 2.82 -4.38 -1.35
N ALA A 82 2.88 -5.22 -0.31
CA ALA A 82 3.00 -6.67 -0.45
C ALA A 82 1.83 -7.31 -1.21
N LEU A 83 0.59 -6.93 -0.87
CA LEU A 83 -0.61 -7.45 -1.52
C LEU A 83 -0.65 -7.09 -3.00
N VAL A 84 -0.45 -5.81 -3.34
CA VAL A 84 -0.48 -5.34 -4.73
C VAL A 84 0.71 -5.84 -5.52
N GLY A 85 1.91 -5.85 -4.92
CA GLY A 85 3.13 -6.38 -5.54
C GLY A 85 3.05 -7.87 -5.91
N LEU A 86 2.24 -8.64 -5.17
CA LEU A 86 1.92 -10.04 -5.48
C LEU A 86 0.61 -10.22 -6.28
N GLU A 87 0.01 -9.12 -6.74
CA GLU A 87 -1.24 -9.10 -7.51
C GLU A 87 -2.44 -9.74 -6.79
N VAL A 88 -2.52 -9.60 -5.46
CA VAL A 88 -3.70 -9.95 -4.67
C VAL A 88 -4.71 -8.81 -4.74
N ASP A 89 -5.88 -9.07 -5.32
CA ASP A 89 -6.90 -8.05 -5.57
C ASP A 89 -7.96 -7.99 -4.47
N ASN A 90 -8.33 -9.16 -3.93
CA ASN A 90 -9.41 -9.30 -2.99
C ASN A 90 -8.90 -9.99 -1.71
N VAL A 91 -8.96 -9.30 -0.57
CA VAL A 91 -8.54 -9.86 0.71
C VAL A 91 -9.14 -9.05 1.86
N TYR A 92 -9.52 -9.72 2.94
CA TYR A 92 -9.79 -9.06 4.22
C TYR A 92 -8.52 -9.04 5.06
N VAL A 93 -8.16 -7.86 5.58
CA VAL A 93 -7.01 -7.64 6.46
C VAL A 93 -7.53 -7.33 7.86
N GLU A 94 -7.70 -8.37 8.68
CA GLU A 94 -8.21 -8.25 10.03
C GLU A 94 -7.11 -7.84 11.01
N LEU A 95 -7.45 -6.93 11.94
CA LEU A 95 -6.54 -6.40 12.96
C LEU A 95 -7.26 -6.33 14.31
N ASP A 96 -6.52 -6.63 15.38
CA ASP A 96 -6.96 -6.44 16.77
C ASP A 96 -6.49 -5.11 17.38
N ALA A 97 -5.74 -4.28 16.63
CA ALA A 97 -5.18 -3.03 17.11
C ALA A 97 -5.11 -1.89 16.07
N GLY A 98 -4.74 -0.70 16.57
CA GLY A 98 -4.64 0.62 15.89
C GLY A 98 -3.83 0.71 14.60
N GLU A 99 -2.89 -0.19 14.41
CA GLU A 99 -1.76 -0.03 13.51
C GLU A 99 -1.28 -1.40 13.04
N VAL A 100 -0.96 -1.52 11.75
CA VAL A 100 -0.40 -2.75 11.17
C VAL A 100 0.95 -3.07 11.82
N PRO A 101 1.29 -4.35 12.06
CA PRO A 101 2.61 -4.70 12.60
C PRO A 101 3.73 -4.25 11.66
N VAL A 102 4.76 -3.60 12.20
CA VAL A 102 5.92 -3.15 11.40
C VAL A 102 6.77 -4.30 10.84
N MET A 103 6.68 -5.47 11.49
CA MET A 103 7.50 -6.64 11.19
C MET A 103 8.99 -6.29 11.22
N ASP A 104 9.70 -6.44 10.10
CA ASP A 104 11.12 -6.09 9.98
C ASP A 104 11.35 -4.73 9.30
N GLY A 105 10.29 -3.93 9.14
CA GLY A 105 10.33 -2.64 8.46
C GLY A 105 10.14 -2.69 6.95
N SER A 106 10.01 -3.87 6.36
CA SER A 106 9.82 -4.08 4.93
C SER A 106 8.50 -4.80 4.62
N ALA A 107 8.24 -5.06 3.34
CA ALA A 107 7.12 -5.88 2.88
C ALA A 107 7.45 -7.38 2.84
N GLY A 108 8.73 -7.76 2.97
CA GLY A 108 9.22 -9.13 2.87
C GLY A 108 8.51 -10.15 3.78
N PRO A 109 8.29 -9.86 5.07
CA PRO A 109 7.51 -10.71 5.96
C PRO A 109 6.08 -10.96 5.46
N PHE A 110 5.41 -9.93 4.94
CA PHE A 110 4.07 -10.05 4.38
C PHE A 110 4.07 -10.83 3.07
N VAL A 111 5.07 -10.65 2.21
CA VAL A 111 5.26 -11.46 0.99
C VAL A 111 5.36 -12.94 1.34
N ARG A 112 6.20 -13.30 2.32
CA ARG A 112 6.33 -14.69 2.79
C ARG A 112 5.01 -15.24 3.34
N LEU A 113 4.26 -14.43 4.10
CA LEU A 113 2.94 -14.79 4.62
C LEU A 113 1.94 -15.07 3.49
N ILE A 114 1.85 -14.19 2.50
CA ILE A 114 0.94 -14.30 1.34
C ILE A 114 1.32 -15.50 0.46
N ARG A 115 2.61 -15.72 0.22
CA ARG A 115 3.10 -16.89 -0.54
C ARG A 115 2.75 -18.20 0.16
N THR A 116 2.89 -18.25 1.49
CA THR A 116 2.49 -19.40 2.30
C THR A 116 0.97 -19.62 2.28
N ALA A 117 0.19 -18.54 2.28
CA ALA A 117 -1.26 -18.59 2.11
C ALA A 117 -1.68 -19.17 0.75
N GLY A 118 -0.81 -19.12 -0.26
CA GLY A 118 -1.11 -19.43 -1.64
C GLY A 118 -1.98 -18.36 -2.30
N ILE A 119 -1.79 -18.12 -3.59
CA ILE A 119 -2.58 -17.15 -4.37
C ILE A 119 -3.38 -17.93 -5.41
N VAL A 120 -4.68 -17.66 -5.48
CA VAL A 120 -5.62 -18.34 -6.38
C VAL A 120 -6.35 -17.32 -7.24
N ALA A 121 -6.54 -17.68 -8.51
CA ALA A 121 -7.37 -16.91 -9.42
C ALA A 121 -8.86 -17.08 -9.13
N GLN A 122 -9.61 -16.03 -9.41
CA GLN A 122 -11.05 -15.98 -9.27
C GLN A 122 -11.68 -15.69 -10.62
N ASP A 123 -12.90 -16.19 -10.84
CA ASP A 123 -13.63 -16.11 -12.12
C ASP A 123 -14.18 -14.70 -12.41
N ARG A 124 -13.29 -13.70 -12.41
CA ARG A 124 -13.55 -12.31 -12.80
C ARG A 124 -12.28 -11.72 -13.39
N ARG A 125 -12.40 -10.89 -14.43
CA ARG A 125 -11.25 -10.16 -14.98
C ARG A 125 -10.82 -9.03 -14.05
N ARG A 126 -9.51 -8.75 -14.03
CA ARG A 126 -8.96 -7.54 -13.41
C ARG A 126 -8.86 -6.42 -14.45
N PRO A 127 -9.66 -5.34 -14.34
CA PRO A 127 -9.48 -4.17 -15.18
C PRO A 127 -8.19 -3.42 -14.80
N PHE A 128 -7.68 -2.65 -15.75
CA PHE A 128 -6.55 -1.75 -15.56
C PHE A 128 -6.92 -0.34 -16.00
N LEU A 129 -6.44 0.65 -15.26
CA LEU A 129 -6.52 2.07 -15.61
C LEU A 129 -5.33 2.42 -16.51
N LYS A 130 -5.55 2.57 -17.82
CA LYS A 130 -4.51 2.92 -18.77
C LYS A 130 -4.44 4.43 -18.95
N ILE A 131 -3.30 5.02 -18.61
CA ILE A 131 -3.03 6.44 -18.73
C ILE A 131 -2.88 6.83 -20.21
N THR A 132 -3.62 7.85 -20.64
CA THR A 132 -3.62 8.36 -22.02
C THR A 132 -3.03 9.75 -22.13
N GLN A 133 -2.99 10.51 -21.03
CA GLN A 133 -2.31 11.80 -20.93
C GLN A 133 -1.63 11.98 -19.56
N PRO A 134 -0.56 12.81 -19.46
CA PRO A 134 0.11 13.04 -18.18
C PRO A 134 -0.79 13.65 -17.10
N ILE A 135 -0.66 13.13 -15.88
CA ILE A 135 -1.29 13.63 -14.65
C ILE A 135 -0.19 13.92 -13.64
N GLU A 136 -0.17 15.14 -13.09
CA GLU A 136 0.94 15.63 -12.28
C GLU A 136 0.45 16.32 -11.01
N VAL A 137 1.18 16.08 -9.92
CA VAL A 137 1.11 16.84 -8.67
C VAL A 137 2.49 17.39 -8.33
N LYS A 138 2.54 18.63 -7.84
CA LYS A 138 3.76 19.35 -7.47
C LYS A 138 3.55 20.09 -6.16
N ASP A 139 4.58 20.10 -5.33
CA ASP A 139 4.65 20.93 -4.13
C ASP A 139 6.09 21.39 -3.90
N GLY A 140 6.36 22.67 -4.15
CA GLY A 140 7.71 23.23 -4.14
C GLY A 140 8.64 22.51 -5.12
N ASN A 141 9.69 21.88 -4.59
CA ASN A 141 10.68 21.11 -5.35
C ASN A 141 10.37 19.60 -5.44
N ARG A 142 9.19 19.18 -4.95
CA ARG A 142 8.72 17.80 -4.94
C ARG A 142 7.69 17.60 -6.05
N ARG A 143 7.71 16.44 -6.69
CA ARG A 143 6.82 16.14 -7.82
C ARG A 143 6.52 14.66 -7.91
N VAL A 144 5.28 14.33 -8.29
CA VAL A 144 4.93 13.02 -8.83
C VAL A 144 4.14 13.23 -10.11
N VAL A 145 4.51 12.50 -11.16
CA VAL A 145 3.79 12.48 -12.43
C VAL A 145 3.56 11.05 -12.84
N ILE A 146 2.41 10.78 -13.43
CA ILE A 146 2.15 9.54 -14.16
C ILE A 146 1.92 9.87 -15.63
N GLU A 147 2.71 9.24 -16.50
CA GLU A 147 2.74 9.48 -17.94
C GLU A 147 2.24 8.26 -18.72
N PRO A 148 1.70 8.45 -19.94
CA PRO A 148 1.32 7.33 -20.80
C PRO A 148 2.50 6.41 -21.08
N ALA A 149 2.31 5.10 -20.89
CA ALA A 149 3.29 4.07 -21.24
C ALA A 149 2.60 2.80 -21.71
N THR A 150 3.37 1.89 -22.31
CA THR A 150 2.87 0.58 -22.78
C THR A 150 2.82 -0.48 -21.68
N SER A 151 3.55 -0.24 -20.58
CA SER A 151 3.65 -1.11 -19.41
C SER A 151 3.77 -0.27 -18.14
N THR A 152 3.57 -0.90 -16.99
CA THR A 152 3.69 -0.27 -15.69
C THR A 152 5.15 -0.15 -15.29
N ARG A 153 5.60 1.07 -15.04
CA ARG A 153 6.97 1.38 -14.62
C ARG A 153 6.95 2.44 -13.52
N ILE A 154 7.88 2.34 -12.57
CA ILE A 154 8.06 3.32 -11.50
C ILE A 154 9.51 3.79 -11.52
N THR A 155 9.74 5.10 -11.63
CA THR A 155 11.05 5.71 -11.37
C THR A 155 10.94 6.58 -10.13
N TYR A 156 11.80 6.36 -9.15
CA TYR A 156 11.82 7.15 -7.93
C TYR A 156 13.19 7.78 -7.74
N SER A 157 13.22 9.07 -7.45
CA SER A 157 14.42 9.82 -7.08
C SER A 157 14.26 10.39 -5.67
N ILE A 158 15.23 10.09 -4.82
CA ILE A 158 15.35 10.68 -3.48
C ILE A 158 16.56 11.61 -3.44
N HIS A 159 16.47 12.64 -2.61
CA HIS A 159 17.57 13.56 -2.37
C HIS A 159 17.60 13.91 -0.89
N TYR A 160 18.60 13.41 -0.18
CA TYR A 160 18.83 13.70 1.23
C TYR A 160 20.19 14.36 1.40
N GLU A 161 20.25 15.35 2.29
CA GLU A 161 21.49 15.99 2.74
C GLU A 161 22.22 15.08 3.74
N HIS A 162 22.50 13.84 3.31
CA HIS A 162 23.20 12.84 4.11
C HIS A 162 24.27 12.14 3.26
N PRO A 163 25.53 12.01 3.73
CA PRO A 163 26.63 11.49 2.94
C PRO A 163 26.43 10.08 2.38
N LEU A 164 25.61 9.25 3.06
CA LEU A 164 25.29 7.89 2.61
C LEU A 164 24.12 7.79 1.63
N ILE A 165 23.20 8.75 1.64
CA ILE A 165 22.03 8.70 0.75
C ILE A 165 22.27 9.56 -0.48
N ARG A 166 22.56 10.86 -0.28
CA ARG A 166 22.70 11.86 -1.35
C ARG A 166 21.51 11.78 -2.32
N LYS A 167 21.78 11.86 -3.62
CA LYS A 167 20.79 11.60 -4.67
C LYS A 167 20.87 10.12 -5.07
N GLN A 168 19.74 9.42 -5.01
CA GLN A 168 19.59 8.07 -5.54
C GLN A 168 18.40 8.05 -6.48
N THR A 169 18.50 7.22 -7.53
CA THR A 169 17.43 7.03 -8.50
C THR A 169 17.35 5.55 -8.82
N TYR A 170 16.15 4.99 -8.74
CA TYR A 170 15.89 3.61 -9.13
C TYR A 170 14.69 3.55 -10.07
N THR A 171 14.77 2.69 -11.08
CA THR A 171 13.67 2.41 -12.00
C THR A 171 13.27 0.95 -11.85
N TYR A 172 12.02 0.72 -11.50
CA TYR A 172 11.40 -0.57 -11.33
C TYR A 172 10.41 -0.81 -12.48
N ASP A 173 10.69 -1.82 -13.30
CA ASP A 173 9.76 -2.37 -14.28
C ASP A 173 8.85 -3.39 -13.60
N TRP A 174 7.54 -3.17 -13.66
CA TRP A 174 6.59 -3.95 -12.86
C TRP A 174 6.60 -5.44 -13.22
N SER A 175 6.89 -6.29 -12.24
CA SER A 175 6.66 -7.73 -12.31
C SER A 175 6.58 -8.32 -10.89
N VAL A 176 5.78 -9.36 -10.70
CA VAL A 176 5.69 -10.02 -9.38
C VAL A 176 7.07 -10.49 -8.89
N SER A 177 7.86 -11.11 -9.76
CA SER A 177 9.21 -11.57 -9.42
C SER A 177 10.16 -10.41 -9.11
N GLY A 178 10.06 -9.30 -9.85
CA GLY A 178 10.86 -8.10 -9.58
C GLY A 178 10.48 -7.47 -8.26
N PHE A 179 9.19 -7.37 -7.92
CA PHE A 179 8.76 -6.88 -6.62
C PHE A 179 9.39 -7.70 -5.48
N GLU A 180 9.30 -9.02 -5.55
CA GLU A 180 9.84 -9.92 -4.51
C GLU A 180 11.35 -9.82 -4.35
N GLN A 181 12.10 -9.75 -5.46
CA GLN A 181 13.57 -9.77 -5.43
C GLN A 181 14.16 -8.40 -5.13
N ASP A 182 13.56 -7.35 -5.70
CA ASP A 182 14.17 -6.02 -5.75
C ASP A 182 13.57 -5.02 -4.78
N ILE A 183 12.31 -5.19 -4.35
CA ILE A 183 11.59 -4.15 -3.60
C ILE A 183 11.17 -4.65 -2.22
N ALA A 184 10.65 -5.86 -2.11
CA ALA A 184 9.93 -6.34 -0.94
C ALA A 184 10.74 -6.28 0.36
N ASP A 185 12.03 -6.63 0.33
CA ASP A 185 12.87 -6.67 1.53
C ASP A 185 13.48 -5.30 1.90
N ALA A 186 13.19 -4.21 1.17
CA ALA A 186 13.74 -2.89 1.45
C ALA A 186 13.09 -2.25 2.69
N ARG A 187 13.87 -2.07 3.76
CA ARG A 187 13.33 -1.62 5.06
C ARG A 187 13.14 -0.11 5.14
N THR A 188 12.22 0.27 6.00
CA THR A 188 12.03 1.66 6.43
C THR A 188 13.27 2.19 7.15
N PHE A 189 13.42 3.51 7.12
CA PHE A 189 14.60 4.18 7.64
C PHE A 189 14.26 5.52 8.30
N GLY A 190 15.07 5.90 9.28
CA GLY A 190 14.95 7.17 9.98
C GLY A 190 16.30 7.71 10.42
N PHE A 191 16.38 9.01 10.63
CA PHE A 191 17.58 9.65 11.17
C PHE A 191 17.54 9.63 12.69
N LEU A 192 18.68 9.34 13.34
CA LEU A 192 18.77 9.21 14.81
C LEU A 192 18.18 10.44 15.53
N LYS A 193 18.52 11.65 15.07
CA LYS A 193 18.00 12.92 15.62
C LYS A 193 16.48 13.05 15.52
N GLU A 194 15.90 12.52 14.44
CA GLU A 194 14.44 12.54 14.23
C GLU A 194 13.74 11.49 15.10
N VAL A 195 14.33 10.30 15.23
CA VAL A 195 13.82 9.23 16.09
C VAL A 195 13.77 9.67 17.56
N GLU A 196 14.80 10.35 18.06
CA GLU A 196 14.82 10.93 19.41
C GLU A 196 13.69 11.95 19.60
N ASN A 197 13.41 12.78 18.58
CA ASN A 197 12.30 13.73 18.60
C ASN A 197 10.93 13.01 18.61
N LEU A 198 10.76 11.98 17.78
CA LEU A 198 9.54 11.18 17.73
C LEU A 198 9.23 10.54 19.09
N TRP A 199 10.24 9.95 19.74
CA TRP A 199 10.10 9.37 21.07
C TRP A 199 9.67 10.41 22.11
N SER A 200 10.23 11.63 22.06
CA SER A 200 9.82 12.72 22.97
C SER A 200 8.34 13.10 22.83
N ARG A 201 7.74 12.86 21.65
CA ARG A 201 6.31 13.08 21.34
C ARG A 201 5.45 11.83 21.56
N GLY A 202 6.06 10.73 22.02
CA GLY A 202 5.41 9.45 22.21
C GLY A 202 5.11 8.68 20.92
N LEU A 203 5.74 9.03 19.80
CA LEU A 203 5.67 8.32 18.52
C LEU A 203 6.91 7.43 18.34
N GLY A 204 6.88 6.50 17.39
CA GLY A 204 8.03 5.61 17.09
C GLY A 204 8.33 4.60 18.20
N ARG A 205 7.37 4.30 19.08
CA ARG A 205 7.58 3.47 20.29
C ARG A 205 7.88 2.00 19.98
N GLY A 206 7.50 1.52 18.78
CA GLY A 206 7.83 0.17 18.29
C GLY A 206 9.08 0.13 17.41
N GLY A 207 9.71 1.28 17.14
CA GLY A 207 10.91 1.37 16.32
C GLY A 207 12.13 0.75 17.01
N SER A 208 12.89 -0.06 16.27
CA SER A 208 14.12 -0.69 16.74
C SER A 208 15.09 -0.91 15.56
N LEU A 209 16.35 -1.27 15.86
CA LEU A 209 17.31 -1.66 14.82
C LEU A 209 16.94 -2.96 14.10
N GLU A 210 16.01 -3.75 14.63
CA GLU A 210 15.51 -4.97 13.98
C GLU A 210 14.49 -4.66 12.88
N ASN A 211 13.79 -3.52 12.98
CA ASN A 211 12.70 -3.15 12.09
C ASN A 211 12.88 -1.80 11.37
N THR A 212 13.96 -1.07 11.64
CA THR A 212 14.21 0.24 11.06
C THR A 212 15.70 0.42 10.82
N ILE A 213 16.08 0.92 9.64
CA ILE A 213 17.44 1.37 9.38
C ILE A 213 17.62 2.73 10.06
N VAL A 214 18.55 2.83 11.00
CA VAL A 214 18.81 4.09 11.71
C VAL A 214 20.11 4.70 11.21
N LEU A 215 20.02 5.95 10.75
CA LEU A 215 21.13 6.73 10.23
C LEU A 215 21.59 7.76 11.27
N SER A 216 22.84 7.66 11.71
CA SER A 216 23.53 8.76 12.40
C SER A 216 24.35 9.57 11.40
N GLU A 217 24.92 10.69 11.85
CA GLU A 217 25.84 11.49 11.02
C GLU A 217 27.09 10.71 10.59
N GLN A 218 27.45 9.65 11.32
CA GLN A 218 28.62 8.82 11.09
C GLN A 218 28.32 7.60 10.21
N GLY A 219 27.06 7.21 10.07
CA GLY A 219 26.66 6.14 9.17
C GLY A 219 25.40 5.37 9.59
N VAL A 220 25.26 4.15 9.05
CA VAL A 220 24.18 3.21 9.44
C VAL A 220 24.51 2.57 10.78
N LEU A 221 23.57 2.58 11.72
CA LEU A 221 23.75 1.98 13.05
C LEU A 221 23.47 0.48 13.09
N ASN A 222 22.70 -0.04 12.14
CA ASN A 222 22.41 -1.47 12.05
C ASN A 222 23.68 -2.25 11.73
N GLU A 223 24.12 -3.15 12.63
CA GLU A 223 25.36 -3.93 12.47
C GLU A 223 25.34 -4.81 11.20
N SER A 224 24.15 -5.30 10.81
CA SER A 224 23.95 -6.08 9.59
C SER A 224 24.13 -5.26 8.30
N GLY A 225 24.23 -3.93 8.41
CA GLY A 225 24.24 -3.02 7.27
C GLY A 225 22.93 -2.98 6.49
N LEU A 226 23.04 -2.60 5.21
CA LEU A 226 21.93 -2.54 4.26
C LEU A 226 21.73 -3.88 3.54
N ARG A 227 20.48 -4.22 3.22
CA ARG A 227 20.10 -5.37 2.39
C ARG A 227 20.37 -5.10 0.91
N TYR A 228 20.26 -3.83 0.51
CA TYR A 228 20.59 -3.34 -0.83
C TYR A 228 21.47 -2.10 -0.73
N HIS A 229 22.38 -1.90 -1.69
CA HIS A 229 23.19 -0.69 -1.74
C HIS A 229 22.36 0.61 -1.86
N ASP A 230 21.17 0.49 -2.44
CA ASP A 230 20.17 1.51 -2.74
C ASP A 230 18.85 1.25 -2.00
N GLU A 231 18.92 0.64 -0.79
CA GLU A 231 17.75 0.22 0.01
C GLU A 231 16.78 1.39 0.29
N PHE A 232 17.28 2.61 0.48
CA PHE A 232 16.47 3.79 0.78
C PHE A 232 15.50 4.16 -0.35
N VAL A 233 15.98 4.20 -1.60
CA VAL A 233 15.14 4.53 -2.75
C VAL A 233 14.20 3.38 -3.12
N ARG A 234 14.64 2.12 -2.93
CA ARG A 234 13.77 0.94 -3.08
C ARG A 234 12.63 0.94 -2.08
N HIS A 235 12.91 1.32 -0.83
CA HIS A 235 11.86 1.48 0.18
C HIS A 235 10.86 2.59 -0.20
N LYS A 236 11.32 3.70 -0.79
CA LYS A 236 10.38 4.73 -1.28
C LYS A 236 9.53 4.29 -2.47
N ILE A 237 10.00 3.32 -3.26
CA ILE A 237 9.16 2.64 -4.25
C ILE A 237 8.16 1.72 -3.55
N LEU A 238 8.58 0.97 -2.53
CA LEU A 238 7.68 0.13 -1.72
C LEU A 238 6.53 0.96 -1.12
N ASP A 239 6.84 2.10 -0.49
CA ASP A 239 5.85 3.06 0.03
C ASP A 239 4.86 3.50 -1.06
N LEU A 240 5.40 3.93 -2.21
CA LEU A 240 4.60 4.43 -3.33
C LEU A 240 3.65 3.36 -3.90
N ILE A 241 4.10 2.11 -3.99
CA ILE A 241 3.25 0.99 -4.42
C ILE A 241 2.09 0.79 -3.41
N GLY A 242 2.39 0.85 -2.12
CA GLY A 242 1.40 0.75 -1.05
C GLY A 242 0.35 1.86 -1.10
N ASP A 243 0.79 3.11 -1.25
CA ASP A 243 -0.11 4.26 -1.30
C ASP A 243 -0.98 4.26 -2.57
N LEU A 244 -0.42 3.84 -3.71
CA LEU A 244 -1.19 3.71 -4.95
C LEU A 244 -2.22 2.60 -4.91
N ALA A 245 -2.14 1.66 -3.97
CA ALA A 245 -3.21 0.69 -3.74
C ALA A 245 -4.55 1.36 -3.42
N LEU A 246 -4.53 2.59 -2.86
CA LEU A 246 -5.74 3.38 -2.56
C LEU A 246 -6.50 3.84 -3.82
N LEU A 247 -5.89 3.72 -5.01
CA LEU A 247 -6.59 3.89 -6.29
C LEU A 247 -7.63 2.77 -6.53
N GLY A 248 -7.44 1.59 -5.91
CA GLY A 248 -8.35 0.43 -6.00
C GLY A 248 -8.23 -0.39 -7.29
N VAL A 249 -7.57 0.13 -8.32
CA VAL A 249 -7.36 -0.50 -9.63
C VAL A 249 -5.89 -0.37 -10.06
N PRO A 250 -5.26 -1.42 -10.63
CA PRO A 250 -3.90 -1.31 -11.15
C PRO A 250 -3.88 -0.38 -12.36
N PHE A 251 -2.75 0.30 -12.57
CA PHE A 251 -2.58 1.23 -13.67
C PHE A 251 -1.60 0.70 -14.72
N ILE A 252 -1.70 1.22 -15.94
CA ILE A 252 -0.71 1.09 -17.01
C ILE A 252 -0.22 2.49 -17.35
N GLY A 253 1.06 2.75 -17.06
CA GLY A 253 1.70 4.06 -17.19
C GLY A 253 3.09 4.07 -16.58
N HIS A 254 3.84 5.14 -16.83
CA HIS A 254 5.13 5.37 -16.19
C HIS A 254 4.97 6.42 -15.09
N LEU A 255 5.11 5.97 -13.85
CA LEU A 255 5.09 6.81 -12.67
C LEU A 255 6.49 7.31 -12.35
N ILE A 256 6.66 8.61 -12.17
CA ILE A 256 7.95 9.25 -11.90
C ILE A 256 7.79 10.14 -10.66
N ALA A 257 8.50 9.81 -9.59
CA ALA A 257 8.51 10.54 -8.33
C ALA A 257 9.89 11.17 -8.08
N ASP A 258 9.93 12.46 -7.73
CA ASP A 258 11.14 13.17 -7.30
C ASP A 258 10.89 13.85 -5.94
N ARG A 259 11.68 13.45 -4.93
CA ARG A 259 11.57 13.93 -3.53
C ARG A 259 10.16 13.84 -2.95
N SER A 260 9.43 12.79 -3.30
CA SER A 260 8.04 12.60 -2.88
C SER A 260 7.93 11.90 -1.51
N GLY A 261 6.69 11.72 -1.04
CA GLY A 261 6.30 10.94 0.13
C GLY A 261 4.78 10.74 0.12
N HIS A 262 4.23 10.09 1.16
CA HIS A 262 2.82 9.67 1.24
C HIS A 262 1.82 10.76 0.82
N ALA A 263 1.99 12.00 1.32
CA ALA A 263 1.10 13.10 0.98
C ALA A 263 1.01 13.39 -0.53
N LEU A 264 2.13 13.39 -1.25
CA LEU A 264 2.12 13.60 -2.71
C LEU A 264 1.61 12.35 -3.44
N HIS A 265 1.85 11.16 -2.90
CA HIS A 265 1.32 9.92 -3.48
C HIS A 265 -0.21 9.92 -3.45
N THR A 266 -0.80 10.25 -2.29
CA THR A 266 -2.27 10.29 -2.13
C THR A 266 -2.90 11.42 -2.93
N MET A 267 -2.26 12.60 -2.98
CA MET A 267 -2.69 13.70 -3.86
C MET A 267 -2.71 13.27 -5.33
N LEU A 268 -1.75 12.45 -5.77
CA LEU A 268 -1.76 11.93 -7.14
C LEU A 268 -2.95 10.97 -7.34
N VAL A 269 -3.24 10.08 -6.39
CA VAL A 269 -4.41 9.18 -6.47
C VAL A 269 -5.69 9.98 -6.61
N GLU A 270 -5.90 11.01 -5.78
CA GLU A 270 -7.02 11.95 -5.90
C GLU A 270 -7.07 12.56 -7.31
N LYS A 271 -5.92 13.05 -7.80
CA LYS A 271 -5.84 13.70 -9.11
C LYS A 271 -6.18 12.78 -10.27
N VAL A 272 -5.75 11.52 -10.20
CA VAL A 272 -6.10 10.49 -11.19
C VAL A 272 -7.60 10.25 -11.19
N LEU A 273 -8.24 10.14 -10.03
CA LEU A 273 -9.68 9.93 -9.92
C LEU A 273 -10.50 11.14 -10.38
N GLU A 274 -9.98 12.36 -10.22
CA GLU A 274 -10.61 13.58 -10.74
C GLU A 274 -10.50 13.70 -12.28
N GLN A 275 -9.33 13.40 -12.85
CA GLN A 275 -9.01 13.63 -14.27
C GLN A 275 -9.37 12.43 -15.16
N THR A 276 -10.66 12.08 -15.15
CA THR A 276 -11.22 10.91 -15.87
C THR A 276 -11.06 10.96 -17.40
N ASP A 277 -10.78 12.13 -17.98
CA ASP A 277 -10.51 12.32 -19.41
C ASP A 277 -9.09 11.89 -19.83
N LYS A 278 -8.20 11.64 -18.86
CA LYS A 278 -6.78 11.33 -19.08
C LYS A 278 -6.41 9.86 -18.95
N TRP A 279 -7.41 9.00 -18.80
CA TRP A 279 -7.23 7.55 -18.77
C TRP A 279 -8.46 6.82 -19.28
N ILE A 280 -8.29 5.53 -19.58
CA ILE A 280 -9.37 4.62 -19.97
C ILE A 280 -9.26 3.34 -19.15
N LEU A 281 -10.40 2.68 -18.87
CA LEU A 281 -10.38 1.32 -18.33
C LEU A 281 -10.22 0.32 -19.47
N VAL A 282 -9.29 -0.62 -19.31
CA VAL A 282 -9.06 -1.73 -20.22
C VAL A 282 -9.21 -3.06 -19.49
N GLY A 283 -9.69 -4.10 -20.17
CA GLY A 283 -9.81 -5.44 -19.59
C GLY A 283 -10.99 -5.65 -18.65
N ALA A 284 -11.92 -4.70 -18.53
CA ALA A 284 -13.23 -4.93 -17.91
C ALA A 284 -14.05 -5.93 -18.74
N GLU A 285 -14.90 -6.73 -18.09
CA GLU A 285 -15.90 -7.52 -18.82
C GLU A 285 -17.01 -6.58 -19.33
N GLU A 286 -17.37 -6.70 -20.60
CA GLU A 286 -18.62 -6.14 -21.09
C GLU A 286 -19.76 -6.97 -20.48
N GLY A 287 -20.60 -6.36 -19.65
CA GLY A 287 -21.86 -6.97 -19.24
C GLY A 287 -22.74 -7.27 -20.46
N PRO A 288 -23.74 -8.16 -20.37
CA PRO A 288 -24.61 -8.49 -21.50
C PRO A 288 -25.19 -7.20 -22.12
N LEU A 289 -25.00 -7.02 -23.43
CA LEU A 289 -25.54 -5.94 -24.24
C LEU A 289 -27.06 -5.82 -24.05
N GLY A 290 -27.52 -4.87 -23.23
CA GLY A 290 -28.96 -4.74 -22.98
C GLY A 290 -29.41 -3.76 -21.89
N ALA A 291 -28.80 -2.58 -21.73
CA ALA A 291 -29.49 -1.43 -21.12
C ALA A 291 -28.73 -0.12 -21.43
N PRO A 292 -29.42 0.99 -21.77
CA PRO A 292 -28.76 2.27 -22.03
C PRO A 292 -28.14 2.83 -20.75
N SER A 293 -26.86 3.16 -20.82
CA SER A 293 -26.07 3.74 -19.73
C SER A 293 -26.65 5.09 -19.29
N ARG A 294 -27.23 5.13 -18.08
CA ARG A 294 -27.47 6.40 -17.39
C ARG A 294 -26.35 6.64 -16.38
N SER A 295 -25.60 7.71 -16.65
CA SER A 295 -24.69 8.44 -15.76
C SER A 295 -23.60 7.65 -15.04
N ALA A 296 -22.35 7.99 -15.37
CA ALA A 296 -21.17 7.70 -14.56
C ALA A 296 -21.38 8.16 -13.11
N ARG A 297 -21.75 7.22 -12.25
CA ARG A 297 -21.44 7.24 -10.83
C ARG A 297 -20.34 6.22 -10.62
N SER A 298 -19.31 6.61 -9.89
CA SER A 298 -18.18 5.76 -9.50
C SER A 298 -18.69 4.39 -9.03
N PRO A 299 -18.18 3.27 -9.55
CA PRO A 299 -18.55 1.94 -9.07
C PRO A 299 -18.04 1.67 -7.64
N TYR A 300 -17.25 2.57 -7.04
CA TYR A 300 -16.73 2.45 -5.67
C TYR A 300 -17.50 3.29 -4.63
N GLY A 301 -18.77 3.60 -4.91
CA GLY A 301 -19.64 4.42 -4.06
C GLY A 301 -20.79 3.66 -3.42
N HIS A 302 -20.57 2.45 -2.90
CA HIS A 302 -21.39 1.85 -1.85
C HIS A 302 -20.73 0.53 -1.43
N VAL A 303 -20.29 0.43 -0.17
CA VAL A 303 -20.04 -0.87 0.46
C VAL A 303 -21.41 -1.51 0.68
N PRO A 304 -21.75 -2.66 0.07
CA PRO A 304 -22.88 -3.45 0.51
C PRO A 304 -22.46 -4.13 1.81
N THR A 305 -23.20 -3.90 2.90
CA THR A 305 -23.07 -4.70 4.11
C THR A 305 -23.42 -6.14 3.78
N ALA A 306 -22.41 -6.99 3.58
CA ALA A 306 -22.61 -8.43 3.50
C ALA A 306 -23.17 -8.93 4.84
N PRO A 307 -24.25 -9.74 4.86
CA PRO A 307 -24.74 -10.31 6.11
C PRO A 307 -23.73 -11.34 6.62
N LEU A 308 -23.32 -11.18 7.88
CA LEU A 308 -22.50 -12.15 8.61
C LEU A 308 -23.25 -13.49 8.72
N PRO A 309 -22.55 -14.64 8.62
CA PRO A 309 -23.18 -15.94 8.85
C PRO A 309 -23.56 -16.06 10.32
N VAL A 310 -24.86 -16.15 10.59
CA VAL A 310 -25.39 -16.51 11.90
C VAL A 310 -25.12 -18.00 12.10
N SER A 311 -24.17 -18.33 12.97
CA SER A 311 -24.00 -19.70 13.45
C SER A 311 -25.24 -20.09 14.25
N SER A 312 -26.01 -21.02 13.71
CA SER A 312 -27.06 -21.73 14.42
C SER A 312 -26.53 -23.13 14.71
N THR A 313 -26.36 -23.46 15.99
CA THR A 313 -26.86 -24.68 16.68
C THR A 313 -25.98 -25.10 17.86
N LEU A 314 -26.69 -25.26 18.99
CA LEU A 314 -26.40 -25.96 20.26
C LEU A 314 -25.34 -25.36 21.20
#